data_AF-A0A0S2F4X3-F1
#
_entry.id   AF-A0A0S2F4X3-F1
#
_cell.length_a   1.000
_cell.length_b   1.000
_cell.length_c   1.000
_cell.angle_alpha   90.00
_cell.angle_beta   90.00
_cell.angle_gamma   90.00
#
_symmetry.space_group_name_H-M   'P 1'
#
loop_
_entity.id
_entity.type
_entity.pdbx_description
1 polymer ?
#
loop_
_entity_poly.entity_id
_entity_poly.type
_entity_poly.pdbx_seq_one_letter_code
_entity_poly.pdbx_strand_id
1 'polypeptide(L)'
;MANQKLSQLPAASALTGTELIPVVQGVQTRSTSAAAIADLRKGAWQVPTLNAPWTNYGDVFASAGYRRDGGRVQLRGLVKAGAGGTVIFVLPLGFRPPAQQIYTAVSDSSAPTRIDVKTNGEVLVSQPSSGVLGWLSIDGVTYFMD
;
A
#
# COMPACT_ATOMS: atom_id res chain seq x y z
N MET A 1 -18.43 -47.91 34.10
CA MET A 1 -18.59 -46.46 33.88
C MET A 1 -20.03 -46.22 33.48
N ALA A 2 -20.76 -45.33 34.16
CA ALA A 2 -22.19 -45.10 33.89
C ALA A 2 -22.37 -44.22 32.65
N ASN A 3 -23.32 -44.57 31.79
CA ASN A 3 -23.68 -43.75 30.63
C ASN A 3 -24.43 -42.51 31.12
N GLN A 4 -23.92 -41.32 30.84
CA GLN A 4 -24.61 -40.05 31.12
C GLN A 4 -25.32 -39.53 29.87
N LYS A 5 -26.49 -38.92 30.07
CA LYS A 5 -27.20 -38.20 29.00
C LYS A 5 -26.44 -36.91 28.70
N LEU A 6 -26.44 -36.47 27.44
CA LEU A 6 -25.78 -35.22 27.00
C LEU A 6 -26.22 -33.99 27.81
N SER A 7 -27.46 -33.97 28.31
CA SER A 7 -28.00 -32.92 29.17
C SER A 7 -27.42 -32.87 30.59
N GLN A 8 -26.62 -33.88 30.98
CA GLN A 8 -26.00 -34.00 32.31
C GLN A 8 -24.52 -33.58 32.29
N LEU A 9 -23.96 -33.30 31.09
CA LEU A 9 -22.62 -32.79 30.96
C LEU A 9 -22.59 -31.28 31.27
N PRO A 10 -21.55 -30.76 31.96
CA PRO A 10 -21.38 -29.33 32.18
C PRO A 10 -21.37 -28.56 30.85
N ALA A 11 -21.83 -27.30 30.86
CA ALA A 11 -21.61 -26.42 29.73
C ALA A 11 -20.11 -26.37 29.42
N ALA A 12 -19.74 -26.62 28.16
CA ALA A 12 -18.36 -26.50 27.73
C ALA A 12 -17.85 -25.09 28.05
N SER A 13 -16.64 -24.99 28.61
CA SER A 13 -16.01 -23.69 28.81
C SER A 13 -15.94 -22.93 27.49
N ALA A 14 -16.12 -21.61 27.54
CA ALA A 14 -15.92 -20.77 26.37
C ALA A 14 -14.51 -21.02 25.81
N LEU A 15 -14.39 -21.24 24.50
CA LEU A 15 -13.10 -21.31 23.82
C LEU A 15 -12.41 -19.96 24.02
N THR A 16 -11.29 -19.96 24.76
CA THR A 16 -10.45 -18.79 24.95
C THR A 16 -9.26 -18.86 23.99
N GLY A 17 -8.87 -17.72 23.41
CA GLY A 17 -7.76 -17.63 22.46
C GLY A 17 -8.19 -17.24 21.04
N THR A 18 -7.21 -17.09 20.15
CA THR A 18 -7.46 -16.79 18.73
C THR A 18 -7.78 -18.08 17.99
N GLU A 19 -8.89 -18.09 17.23
CA GLU A 19 -9.21 -19.20 16.35
C GLU A 19 -8.15 -19.33 15.25
N LEU A 20 -7.51 -20.50 15.19
CA LEU A 20 -6.51 -20.83 14.18
C LEU A 20 -7.13 -21.71 13.11
N ILE A 21 -7.02 -21.26 11.85
CA ILE A 21 -7.48 -21.94 10.65
C ILE A 21 -6.24 -22.52 9.94
N PRO A 22 -6.22 -23.81 9.58
CA PRO A 22 -5.16 -24.38 8.76
C PRO A 22 -5.28 -23.89 7.31
N VAL A 23 -4.21 -23.32 6.77
CA VAL A 23 -4.12 -22.85 5.38
C VAL A 23 -2.93 -23.53 4.69
N VAL A 24 -3.12 -23.94 3.43
CA VAL A 24 -2.04 -24.51 2.60
C VAL A 24 -1.32 -23.39 1.86
N GLN A 25 -0.02 -23.20 2.13
CA GLN A 25 0.87 -22.27 1.41
C GLN A 25 2.09 -23.03 0.87
N GLY A 26 2.27 -23.04 -0.45
CA GLY A 26 3.47 -23.62 -1.07
C GLY A 26 3.72 -25.07 -0.65
N VAL A 27 2.65 -25.90 -0.63
CA VAL A 27 2.66 -27.32 -0.22
C VAL A 27 2.73 -27.57 1.30
N GLN A 28 2.84 -26.53 2.13
CA GLN A 28 2.86 -26.66 3.60
C GLN A 28 1.54 -26.23 4.23
N THR A 29 1.03 -27.00 5.19
CA THR A 29 -0.10 -26.58 6.05
C THR A 29 0.41 -25.71 7.18
N ARG A 30 -0.07 -24.47 7.27
CA ARG A 30 0.27 -23.50 8.32
C ARG A 30 -0.98 -23.10 9.09
N SER A 31 -0.89 -23.05 10.41
CA SER A 31 -1.95 -22.48 11.26
C SER A 31 -1.88 -20.97 11.22
N THR A 32 -2.99 -20.29 10.92
CA THR A 32 -3.08 -18.83 10.86
C THR A 32 -4.42 -18.36 11.44
N SER A 33 -4.52 -17.11 11.89
CA SER A 33 -5.79 -16.57 12.39
C SER A 33 -6.68 -16.08 11.24
N ALA A 34 -8.00 -16.02 11.47
CA ALA A 34 -8.92 -15.40 10.51
C ALA A 34 -8.54 -13.95 10.18
N ALA A 35 -8.03 -13.19 11.16
CA ALA A 35 -7.52 -11.84 10.97
C ALA A 35 -6.28 -11.81 10.07
N ALA A 36 -5.32 -12.72 10.28
CA ALA A 36 -4.14 -12.83 9.42
C ALA A 36 -4.51 -13.23 7.99
N ILE A 37 -5.52 -14.09 7.79
CA ILE A 37 -6.06 -14.40 6.45
C ILE A 37 -6.67 -13.15 5.80
N ALA A 38 -7.46 -12.38 6.55
CA ALA A 38 -8.04 -11.14 6.06
C ALA A 38 -6.98 -10.10 5.64
N ASP A 39 -5.82 -10.10 6.31
CA ASP A 39 -4.68 -9.23 6.00
C ASP A 39 -3.76 -9.76 4.89
N LEU A 40 -3.88 -11.03 4.45
CA LEU A 40 -3.03 -11.58 3.37
C LEU A 40 -3.12 -10.80 2.06
N ARG A 41 -4.26 -10.15 1.79
CA ARG A 41 -4.41 -9.28 0.61
C ARG A 41 -3.56 -8.02 0.70
N LYS A 42 -3.24 -7.56 1.91
CA LYS A 42 -2.55 -6.31 2.20
C LYS A 42 -1.06 -6.56 2.23
N GLY A 43 -0.42 -6.31 1.10
CA GLY A 43 1.03 -6.37 0.97
C GLY A 43 1.73 -5.38 1.90
N ALA A 44 2.97 -5.72 2.25
CA ALA A 44 3.85 -4.81 2.98
C ALA A 44 4.18 -3.56 2.14
N TRP A 45 4.48 -2.46 2.82
CA TRP A 45 5.02 -1.27 2.16
C TRP A 45 6.41 -1.57 1.61
N GLN A 46 6.60 -1.26 0.34
CA GLN A 46 7.88 -1.34 -0.36
C GLN A 46 8.43 0.07 -0.56
N VAL A 47 9.76 0.18 -0.47
CA VAL A 47 10.48 1.45 -0.64
C VAL A 47 10.88 1.56 -2.11
N PRO A 48 10.41 2.59 -2.85
CA PRO A 48 10.88 2.83 -4.21
C PRO A 48 12.28 3.42 -4.21
N THR A 49 13.03 3.16 -5.28
CA THR A 49 14.22 3.96 -5.60
C THR A 49 13.75 5.28 -6.19
N LEU A 50 14.01 6.38 -5.48
CA LEU A 50 13.70 7.73 -5.95
C LEU A 50 14.72 8.16 -7.02
N ASN A 51 14.24 8.76 -8.09
CA ASN A 51 15.10 9.34 -9.12
C ASN A 51 15.68 10.66 -8.62
N ALA A 52 16.99 10.85 -8.74
CA ALA A 52 17.60 12.13 -8.38
C ALA A 52 17.00 13.29 -9.20
N PRO A 53 16.71 14.46 -8.60
CA PRO A 53 17.07 14.85 -7.23
C PRO A 53 15.97 14.59 -6.17
N TRP A 54 14.93 13.81 -6.48
CA TRP A 54 13.89 13.48 -5.50
C TRP A 54 14.45 12.75 -4.29
N THR A 55 14.04 13.19 -3.12
CA THR A 55 14.36 12.53 -1.85
C THR A 55 13.16 12.57 -0.91
N ASN A 56 13.17 11.70 0.11
CA ASN A 56 12.17 11.74 1.16
C ASN A 56 12.28 13.06 1.94
N TYR A 57 11.15 13.64 2.32
CA TYR A 57 11.13 14.88 3.08
C TYR A 57 11.80 14.71 4.46
N GLY A 58 11.36 13.70 5.22
CA GLY A 58 11.86 13.34 6.56
C GLY A 58 10.87 13.63 7.70
N ASP A 59 11.40 13.74 8.92
CA ASP A 59 10.72 14.11 10.16
C ASP A 59 9.53 13.21 10.53
N VAL A 60 8.35 13.81 10.75
CA VAL A 60 7.11 13.13 11.15
C VAL A 60 6.35 12.54 9.97
N PHE A 61 6.80 12.78 8.75
CA PHE A 61 6.12 12.33 7.53
C PHE A 61 6.60 10.95 7.09
N ALA A 62 5.69 10.16 6.52
CA ALA A 62 6.07 8.87 5.97
C ALA A 62 7.05 9.04 4.79
N SER A 63 8.04 8.15 4.72
CA SER A 63 8.86 8.00 3.51
C SER A 63 8.01 7.49 2.35
N ALA A 64 8.42 7.85 1.12
CA ALA A 64 7.86 7.36 -0.11
C ALA A 64 7.74 5.83 -0.06
N GLY A 65 6.55 5.33 -0.40
CA GLY A 65 6.28 3.92 -0.38
C GLY A 65 5.14 3.56 -1.31
N TYR A 66 5.14 2.32 -1.77
CA TYR A 66 4.02 1.74 -2.48
C TYR A 66 3.68 0.37 -1.91
N ARG A 67 2.42 -0.03 -2.02
CA ARG A 67 1.99 -1.39 -1.71
C ARG A 67 0.80 -1.77 -2.56
N ARG A 68 0.48 -3.05 -2.56
CA ARG A 68 -0.75 -3.59 -3.13
C ARG A 68 -1.61 -4.10 -1.97
N ASP A 69 -2.88 -3.75 -1.99
CA ASP A 69 -3.92 -4.28 -1.11
C ASP A 69 -5.03 -4.89 -1.99
N GLY A 70 -4.97 -6.20 -2.19
CA GLY A 70 -5.80 -6.91 -3.16
C GLY A 70 -5.56 -6.44 -4.60
N GLY A 71 -6.61 -5.95 -5.27
CA GLY A 71 -6.53 -5.39 -6.63
C GLY A 71 -6.08 -3.92 -6.69
N ARG A 72 -5.86 -3.28 -5.54
CA ARG A 72 -5.60 -1.84 -5.43
C ARG A 72 -4.15 -1.54 -5.09
N VAL A 73 -3.51 -0.66 -5.85
CA VAL A 73 -2.19 -0.10 -5.52
C VAL A 73 -2.38 1.20 -4.76
N GLN A 74 -1.55 1.39 -3.73
CA GLN A 74 -1.55 2.58 -2.89
C GLN A 74 -0.13 3.12 -2.80
N LEU A 75 0.01 4.43 -2.94
CA LEU A 75 1.23 5.16 -2.67
C LEU A 75 1.09 5.92 -1.34
N ARG A 76 2.23 6.23 -0.72
CA ARG A 76 2.31 7.06 0.49
C ARG A 76 3.56 7.92 0.50
N GLY A 77 3.54 8.94 1.33
CA GLY A 77 4.71 9.68 1.79
C GLY A 77 4.83 11.10 1.25
N LEU A 78 5.84 11.78 1.78
CA LEU A 78 6.19 13.16 1.43
C LEU A 78 7.61 13.19 0.84
N VAL A 79 7.74 13.74 -0.37
CA VAL A 79 9.01 13.86 -1.10
C VAL A 79 9.36 15.33 -1.35
N LYS A 80 10.62 15.62 -1.69
CA LYS A 80 11.12 16.98 -1.93
C LYS A 80 12.26 17.01 -2.94
N ALA A 81 12.75 18.23 -3.22
CA ALA A 81 13.94 18.57 -4.00
C ALA A 81 13.89 18.24 -5.50
N GLY A 82 12.89 17.48 -5.95
CA GLY A 82 12.59 17.31 -7.36
C GLY A 82 11.84 18.49 -7.96
N ALA A 83 11.75 18.48 -9.29
CA ALA A 83 11.11 19.54 -10.05
C ALA A 83 9.87 19.05 -10.80
N GLY A 84 8.98 19.99 -11.08
CA GLY A 84 7.91 19.78 -12.06
C GLY A 84 8.44 19.25 -13.39
N GLY A 85 7.66 18.40 -14.07
CA GLY A 85 8.04 17.74 -15.31
C GLY A 85 8.99 16.56 -15.15
N THR A 86 9.33 16.15 -13.91
CA THR A 86 10.28 15.04 -13.65
C THR A 86 9.60 13.84 -12.98
N VAL A 87 10.16 12.65 -13.23
CA VAL A 87 9.68 11.40 -12.65
C VAL A 87 10.20 11.25 -11.22
N ILE A 88 9.31 11.03 -10.26
CA ILE A 88 9.64 10.82 -8.84
C ILE A 88 10.32 9.46 -8.65
N PHE A 89 9.67 8.41 -9.15
CA PHE A 89 10.19 7.04 -9.21
C PHE A 89 9.42 6.22 -10.26
N VAL A 90 9.90 5.01 -10.53
CA VAL A 90 9.25 4.06 -11.44
C VAL A 90 8.76 2.85 -10.66
N LEU A 91 7.48 2.54 -10.81
CA LEU A 91 6.86 1.35 -10.23
C LEU A 91 7.33 0.09 -10.96
N PRO A 92 7.66 -0.99 -10.21
CA PRO A 92 8.03 -2.26 -10.82
C PRO A 92 6.83 -2.90 -11.54
N LEU A 93 7.12 -3.85 -12.43
CA LEU A 93 6.10 -4.71 -13.02
C LEU A 93 5.26 -5.37 -11.91
N GLY A 94 3.96 -5.47 -12.13
CA GLY A 94 3.01 -5.88 -11.08
C GLY A 94 2.53 -4.73 -10.18
N PHE A 95 2.99 -3.50 -10.36
CA PHE A 95 2.40 -2.34 -9.67
C PHE A 95 1.99 -1.23 -10.63
N ARG A 96 2.09 -1.44 -11.94
CA ARG A 96 1.80 -0.42 -12.97
C ARG A 96 0.30 -0.44 -13.33
N PRO A 97 -0.36 0.72 -13.44
CA PRO A 97 -1.77 0.76 -13.81
C PRO A 97 -1.97 0.31 -15.28
N PRO A 98 -3.15 -0.25 -15.63
CA PRO A 98 -3.46 -0.67 -16.99
C PRO A 98 -3.65 0.51 -17.96
N ALA A 99 -4.06 1.68 -17.44
CA ALA A 99 -4.19 2.93 -18.17
C ALA A 99 -3.57 4.08 -17.36
N GLN A 100 -3.10 5.13 -18.04
CA GLN A 100 -2.54 6.30 -17.38
C GLN A 100 -3.59 6.97 -16.48
N GLN A 101 -3.23 7.18 -15.22
CA GLN A 101 -4.10 7.79 -14.21
C GLN A 101 -3.59 9.17 -13.84
N ILE A 102 -4.51 10.10 -13.58
CA ILE A 102 -4.20 11.48 -13.19
C ILE A 102 -4.74 11.73 -11.78
N TYR A 103 -3.91 12.31 -10.93
CA TYR A 103 -4.25 12.66 -9.56
C TYR A 103 -3.92 14.11 -9.26
N THR A 104 -4.78 14.75 -8.50
CA THR A 104 -4.45 16.00 -7.83
C THR A 104 -3.70 15.68 -6.54
N ALA A 105 -2.59 16.38 -6.32
CA ALA A 105 -1.73 16.28 -5.16
C ALA A 105 -1.48 17.67 -4.56
N VAL A 106 -1.03 17.68 -3.32
CA VAL A 106 -0.70 18.91 -2.59
C VAL A 106 0.82 19.05 -2.51
N SER A 107 1.33 20.23 -2.82
CA SER A 107 2.74 20.62 -2.69
C SER A 107 2.85 22.04 -2.12
N ASP A 108 4.08 22.54 -1.99
CA ASP A 108 4.36 23.96 -1.72
C ASP A 108 4.11 24.90 -2.92
N SER A 109 3.63 24.37 -4.04
CA SER A 109 3.22 25.19 -5.18
C SER A 109 1.95 25.99 -4.87
N SER A 110 1.83 27.19 -5.44
CA SER A 110 0.64 28.04 -5.35
C SER A 110 -0.55 27.51 -6.17
N ALA A 111 -0.33 26.53 -7.04
CA ALA A 111 -1.36 25.84 -7.82
C ALA A 111 -1.43 24.36 -7.44
N PRO A 112 -2.59 23.70 -7.64
CA PRO A 112 -2.71 22.26 -7.44
C PRO A 112 -1.66 21.50 -8.25
N THR A 113 -1.00 20.52 -7.61
CA THR A 113 -0.03 19.68 -8.31
C THR A 113 -0.76 18.52 -8.98
N ARG A 114 -0.35 18.19 -10.20
CA ARG A 114 -0.86 17.03 -10.94
C ARG A 114 0.22 15.95 -10.98
N ILE A 115 -0.14 14.76 -10.53
CA ILE A 115 0.66 13.55 -10.67
C ILE A 115 0.03 12.64 -11.72
N ASP A 116 0.83 12.17 -12.65
CA ASP A 116 0.45 11.13 -13.59
C ASP A 116 1.13 9.83 -13.20
N VAL A 117 0.33 8.76 -13.03
CA VAL A 117 0.85 7.40 -12.93
C VAL A 117 0.67 6.73 -14.29
N LYS A 118 1.77 6.58 -15.03
CA LYS A 118 1.74 6.06 -16.40
C LYS A 118 1.75 4.54 -16.45
N THR A 119 1.34 3.97 -17.58
CA THR A 119 1.33 2.51 -17.82
C THR A 119 2.73 1.88 -17.80
N ASN A 120 3.78 2.67 -18.07
CA ASN A 120 5.17 2.24 -17.93
C ASN A 120 5.68 2.26 -16.46
N GLY A 121 4.85 2.69 -15.52
CA GLY A 121 5.14 2.76 -14.09
C GLY A 121 5.71 4.08 -13.61
N GLU A 122 5.96 5.06 -14.49
CA GLU A 122 6.42 6.38 -14.07
C GLU A 122 5.37 7.07 -13.20
N VAL A 123 5.80 7.50 -12.02
CA VAL A 123 5.06 8.45 -11.19
C VAL A 123 5.65 9.84 -11.47
N LEU A 124 5.00 10.58 -12.36
CA LEU A 124 5.47 11.84 -12.93
C LEU A 124 4.74 13.03 -12.31
N VAL A 125 5.47 14.09 -11.97
CA VAL A 125 4.86 15.40 -11.68
C VAL A 125 4.60 16.12 -13.01
N SER A 126 3.35 16.14 -13.48
CA SER A 126 3.00 16.77 -14.75
C SER A 126 2.73 18.27 -14.62
N GLN A 127 2.17 18.69 -13.47
CA GLN A 127 1.97 20.10 -13.14
C GLN A 127 2.40 20.35 -11.69
N PRO A 128 3.17 21.41 -11.40
CA PRO A 128 3.77 22.31 -12.38
C PRO A 128 4.74 21.55 -13.31
N SER A 129 4.94 22.06 -14.53
CA SER A 129 5.82 21.42 -15.53
C SER A 129 7.30 21.77 -15.35
N SER A 130 7.61 22.63 -14.37
CA SER A 130 8.94 23.09 -14.02
C SER A 130 8.96 23.62 -12.58
N GLY A 131 10.15 23.91 -12.06
CA GLY A 131 10.34 24.49 -10.72
C GLY A 131 10.49 23.42 -9.65
N VAL A 132 11.39 23.66 -8.71
CA VAL A 132 11.69 22.73 -7.61
C VAL A 132 10.58 22.80 -6.57
N LEU A 133 10.10 21.64 -6.13
CA LEU A 133 9.15 21.51 -5.03
C LEU A 133 9.92 21.25 -3.73
N GLY A 134 9.74 22.13 -2.75
CA GLY A 134 10.25 21.98 -1.40
C GLY A 134 9.54 20.86 -0.64
N TRP A 135 8.29 20.56 -0.99
CA TRP A 135 7.61 19.32 -0.60
C TRP A 135 6.46 18.98 -1.54
N LEU A 136 6.20 17.68 -1.71
CA LEU A 136 5.08 17.12 -2.46
C LEU A 136 4.56 15.88 -1.74
N SER A 137 3.26 15.87 -1.44
CA SER A 137 2.59 14.67 -0.91
C SER A 137 2.16 13.75 -2.05
N ILE A 138 2.53 12.48 -1.94
CA ILE A 138 2.05 11.40 -2.81
C ILE A 138 1.08 10.48 -2.06
N ASP A 139 0.69 10.86 -0.83
CA ASP A 139 -0.35 10.17 -0.08
C ASP A 139 -1.70 10.26 -0.81
N GLY A 140 -2.45 9.16 -0.76
CA GLY A 140 -3.78 9.09 -1.37
C GLY A 140 -3.79 8.74 -2.86
N VAL A 141 -2.65 8.72 -3.55
CA VAL A 141 -2.56 8.21 -4.93
C VAL A 141 -2.84 6.72 -4.94
N THR A 142 -3.87 6.33 -5.69
CA THR A 142 -4.38 4.96 -5.65
C THR A 142 -5.22 4.59 -6.88
N TYR A 143 -5.04 3.37 -7.37
CA TYR A 143 -5.76 2.84 -8.53
C TYR A 143 -5.96 1.34 -8.39
N PHE A 144 -6.90 0.83 -9.17
CA PHE A 144 -7.03 -0.59 -9.41
C PHE A 144 -6.16 -1.02 -10.60
N MET A 145 -5.86 -2.32 -10.62
CA MET A 145 -5.02 -2.95 -11.63
C MET A 145 -5.83 -3.60 -12.77
N ASP A 146 -7.17 -3.48 -12.75
CA ASP A 146 -8.12 -4.05 -13.71
C ASP A 146 -8.71 -3.02 -14.69
#